data_AF-A0A1B9M4M6-F1
#
_entry.id   AF-A0A1B9M4M6-F1
#
_cell.length_a   1.000
_cell.length_b   1.000
_cell.length_c   1.000
_cell.angle_alpha   90.00
_cell.angle_beta   90.00
_cell.angle_gamma   90.00
#
_symmetry.space_group_name_H-M   'P 1'
#
loop_
_entity.id
_entity.type
_entity.pdbx_description
1 polymer ?
#
loop_
_entity_poly.entity_id
_entity_poly.type
_entity_poly.pdbx_seq_one_letter_code
_entity_poly.pdbx_strand_id
1 'polypeptide(L)'
;MRLTLARPTLKRCSNLFQTNLWQDHKLIAECADNDKFWRSYIYEPDSHRPLAQILGKAGQSEKLKTYWYQNNYLGTPHRLTDSLGDTVYECEYSAYGEITYEHWPQAENNIKPVNPLRFQGQYFDEETGLHYNINRYYDPFTGRYITQDPLGILGGLNSYQYAGSDPINWVDPLGLIKVENNGFEGIAGKEKTNTTINDTAGSIRDVNPGYPTEGRTHNCVNCVIATDATLGGNPASALPINSKNGVPISVLEKQYGTKFQNINGPNNIIEQMTNAGSGARGIVFGSYGPGQPGHVFNVVNQRGIIRFLDGQTGKAADMSKFKSFKFLRTN
;
A
#
# COMPACT_ATOMS: atom_id res chain seq x y z
N MET A 1 -18.80 -13.70 3.74
CA MET A 1 -17.58 -14.41 4.17
C MET A 1 -17.07 -15.24 3.00
N ARG A 2 -16.18 -14.67 2.17
CA ARG A 2 -15.49 -15.44 1.13
C ARG A 2 -14.35 -16.19 1.81
N LEU A 3 -14.48 -17.52 1.91
CA LEU A 3 -13.39 -18.39 2.34
C LEU A 3 -12.34 -18.44 1.22
N THR A 4 -11.36 -17.53 1.25
CA THR A 4 -10.13 -17.72 0.48
C THR A 4 -9.38 -18.89 1.12
N LEU A 5 -9.19 -19.99 0.39
CA LEU A 5 -8.45 -21.16 0.88
C LEU A 5 -7.04 -20.74 1.30
N ALA A 6 -6.67 -21.07 2.53
CA ALA A 6 -5.33 -20.83 3.03
C ALA A 6 -4.31 -21.68 2.27
N ARG A 7 -3.14 -21.10 1.95
CA ARG A 7 -2.05 -21.76 1.22
C ARG A 7 -1.01 -22.29 2.22
N PRO A 8 -0.78 -23.60 2.30
CA PRO A 8 0.29 -24.15 3.11
C PRO A 8 1.64 -24.02 2.40
N THR A 9 2.68 -23.69 3.16
CA THR A 9 4.08 -23.78 2.75
C THR A 9 4.82 -24.68 3.73
N LEU A 10 5.55 -25.67 3.21
CA LEU A 10 6.35 -26.59 4.03
C LEU A 10 7.79 -26.09 4.10
N LYS A 11 8.30 -25.88 5.30
CA LYS A 11 9.71 -25.60 5.58
C LYS A 11 10.31 -26.81 6.30
N ARG A 12 11.46 -27.29 5.82
CA ARG A 12 12.21 -28.38 6.47
C ARG A 12 13.53 -27.82 6.98
N CYS A 13 13.76 -27.95 8.28
CA CYS A 13 15.06 -27.65 8.88
C CYS A 13 15.60 -28.84 9.65
N SER A 14 16.71 -29.38 9.16
CA SER A 14 17.29 -30.63 9.65
C SER A 14 16.26 -31.77 9.65
N ASN A 15 15.81 -32.19 10.85
CA ASN A 15 14.82 -33.25 11.10
C ASN A 15 13.46 -32.70 11.59
N LEU A 16 13.29 -31.38 11.68
CA LEU A 16 12.04 -30.74 12.06
C LEU A 16 11.31 -30.26 10.81
N PHE A 17 10.03 -30.63 10.72
CA PHE A 17 9.10 -30.10 9.73
C PHE A 17 8.30 -28.97 10.37
N GLN A 18 8.30 -27.82 9.71
CA GLN A 18 7.44 -26.70 10.04
C GLN A 18 6.50 -26.44 8.86
N THR A 19 5.19 -26.44 9.13
CA THR A 19 4.18 -26.10 8.12
C THR A 19 3.61 -24.74 8.46
N ASN A 20 3.73 -23.79 7.55
CA ASN A 20 3.17 -22.45 7.69
C ASN A 20 1.91 -22.34 6.85
N LEU A 21 0.83 -21.83 7.45
CA LEU A 21 -0.47 -21.65 6.80
C LEU A 21 -0.72 -20.16 6.58
N TRP A 22 -0.90 -19.77 5.31
CA TRP A 22 -1.07 -18.38 4.93
C TRP A 22 -2.47 -18.11 4.40
N GLN A 23 -3.10 -17.02 4.84
CA GLN A 23 -4.36 -16.53 4.29
C GLN A 23 -4.21 -15.05 3.92
N ASP A 24 -4.54 -14.69 2.68
CA ASP A 24 -4.50 -13.32 2.18
C ASP A 24 -3.17 -12.59 2.50
N HIS A 25 -2.04 -13.30 2.35
CA HIS A 25 -0.67 -12.86 2.64
C HIS A 25 -0.34 -12.66 4.13
N LYS A 26 -1.14 -13.19 5.04
CA LYS A 26 -0.88 -13.22 6.49
C LYS A 26 -0.62 -14.64 6.94
N LEU A 27 0.37 -14.81 7.82
CA LEU A 27 0.65 -16.09 8.45
C LEU A 27 -0.39 -16.35 9.54
N ILE A 28 -1.34 -17.24 9.30
CA ILE A 28 -2.44 -17.47 10.25
C ILE A 28 -2.16 -18.64 11.20
N ALA A 29 -1.29 -19.57 10.83
CA ALA A 29 -0.87 -20.65 11.71
C ALA A 29 0.47 -21.26 11.32
N GLU A 30 1.10 -21.91 12.29
CA GLU A 30 2.31 -22.70 12.13
C GLU A 30 2.18 -24.00 12.92
N CYS A 31 2.63 -25.11 12.33
CA CYS A 31 2.71 -26.40 12.98
C CYS A 31 4.17 -26.88 12.99
N ALA A 32 4.62 -27.44 14.10
CA ALA A 32 5.98 -27.95 14.28
C ALA A 32 5.97 -29.37 14.88
N ASP A 33 7.09 -30.09 14.69
CA ASP A 33 7.30 -31.46 15.20
C ASP A 33 6.17 -32.42 14.77
N ASN A 34 5.95 -32.54 13.45
CA ASN A 34 4.89 -33.38 12.85
C ASN A 34 3.51 -33.08 13.43
N ASP A 35 3.12 -31.80 13.41
CA ASP A 35 1.83 -31.29 13.88
C ASP A 35 1.55 -31.50 15.38
N LYS A 36 2.56 -31.86 16.17
CA LYS A 36 2.40 -31.99 17.63
C LYS A 36 2.20 -30.66 18.33
N PHE A 37 2.89 -29.62 17.87
CA PHE A 37 2.76 -28.27 18.41
C PHE A 37 2.24 -27.35 17.32
N TRP A 38 1.29 -26.50 17.65
CA TRP A 38 0.77 -25.52 16.73
C TRP A 38 0.63 -24.17 17.38
N ARG A 39 0.69 -23.14 16.55
CA ARG A 39 0.49 -21.75 16.92
C ARG A 39 -0.41 -21.11 15.87
N SER A 40 -1.42 -20.38 16.32
CA SER A 40 -2.28 -19.59 15.46
C SER A 40 -2.10 -18.12 15.76
N TYR A 41 -2.14 -17.29 14.73
CA TYR A 41 -2.03 -15.84 14.83
C TYR A 41 -3.38 -15.19 14.51
N ILE A 42 -3.82 -14.30 15.39
CA ILE A 42 -4.98 -13.46 15.20
C ILE A 42 -4.47 -12.07 14.90
N TYR A 43 -4.99 -11.46 13.84
CA TYR A 43 -4.65 -10.11 13.43
C TYR A 43 -5.82 -9.17 13.69
N GLU A 44 -5.53 -7.89 13.81
CA GLU A 44 -6.54 -6.85 13.68
C GLU A 44 -7.28 -7.00 12.33
N PRO A 45 -8.61 -6.76 12.29
CA PRO A 45 -9.38 -6.71 11.05
C PRO A 45 -8.65 -5.89 9.99
N ASP A 46 -8.57 -6.46 8.80
CA ASP A 46 -8.07 -5.77 7.60
C ASP A 46 -6.64 -5.23 7.68
N SER A 47 -5.82 -5.78 8.57
CA SER A 47 -4.49 -5.29 8.92
C SER A 47 -3.45 -6.42 9.07
N HIS A 48 -2.16 -6.10 8.94
CA HIS A 48 -1.06 -7.04 9.25
C HIS A 48 -0.59 -6.94 10.71
N ARG A 49 -1.26 -6.14 11.53
CA ARG A 49 -0.97 -5.96 12.95
C ARG A 49 -1.46 -7.15 13.76
N PRO A 50 -0.58 -7.86 14.48
CA PRO A 50 -1.00 -9.01 15.24
C PRO A 50 -1.71 -8.58 16.52
N LEU A 51 -2.77 -9.28 16.88
CA LEU A 51 -3.57 -9.05 18.08
C LEU A 51 -3.26 -10.09 19.15
N ALA A 52 -3.23 -11.37 18.76
CA ALA A 52 -2.95 -12.46 19.67
C ALA A 52 -2.23 -13.62 18.98
N GLN A 53 -1.53 -14.43 19.77
CA GLN A 53 -1.13 -15.77 19.37
C GLN A 53 -1.68 -16.82 20.34
N ILE A 54 -2.13 -17.94 19.80
CA ILE A 54 -2.67 -19.06 20.57
C ILE A 54 -1.79 -20.26 20.28
N LEU A 55 -1.23 -20.86 21.32
CA LEU A 55 -0.41 -22.05 21.24
C LEU A 55 -1.17 -23.25 21.77
N GLY A 56 -1.03 -24.38 21.09
CA GLY A 56 -1.60 -25.65 21.51
C GLY A 56 -0.72 -26.83 21.20
N LYS A 57 -1.08 -27.97 21.79
CA LYS A 57 -0.47 -29.27 21.56
C LYS A 57 -1.53 -30.25 21.10
N ALA A 58 -1.25 -31.01 20.04
CA ALA A 58 -2.16 -32.02 19.52
C ALA A 58 -2.56 -33.02 20.62
N GLY A 59 -3.87 -33.32 20.69
CA GLY A 59 -4.43 -34.19 21.72
C GLY A 59 -4.51 -33.59 23.13
N GLN A 60 -4.20 -32.30 23.32
CA GLN A 60 -4.27 -31.61 24.62
C GLN A 60 -5.01 -30.26 24.52
N SER A 61 -6.27 -30.29 24.06
CA SER A 61 -7.08 -29.07 23.85
C SER A 61 -7.34 -28.26 25.12
N GLU A 62 -7.19 -28.83 26.31
CA GLU A 62 -7.37 -28.12 27.59
C GLU A 62 -6.16 -27.27 28.03
N LYS A 63 -5.03 -27.34 27.31
CA LYS A 63 -3.78 -26.63 27.63
C LYS A 63 -3.40 -25.57 26.59
N LEU A 64 -4.39 -24.81 26.12
CA LEU A 64 -4.14 -23.67 25.24
C LEU A 64 -3.46 -22.55 26.03
N LYS A 65 -2.43 -21.94 25.42
CA LYS A 65 -1.82 -20.71 25.94
C LYS A 65 -2.11 -19.58 24.98
N THR A 66 -2.67 -18.50 25.50
CA THR A 66 -2.96 -17.30 24.72
C THR A 66 -2.01 -16.20 25.16
N TYR A 67 -1.36 -15.56 24.19
CA TYR A 67 -0.58 -14.36 24.40
C TYR A 67 -1.14 -13.21 23.57
N TRP A 68 -1.16 -12.02 24.14
CA TRP A 68 -1.62 -10.80 23.51
C TRP A 68 -0.44 -9.96 23.07
N TYR A 69 -0.50 -9.47 21.84
CA TYR A 69 0.52 -8.60 21.29
C TYR A 69 0.31 -7.17 21.75
N GLN A 70 1.38 -6.55 22.23
CA GLN A 70 1.47 -5.10 22.30
C GLN A 70 2.31 -4.64 21.10
N ASN A 71 1.72 -3.79 20.29
CA ASN A 71 2.35 -3.29 19.08
C ASN A 71 2.82 -1.85 19.30
N ASN A 72 3.93 -1.48 18.68
CA ASN A 72 4.30 -0.07 18.56
C ASN A 72 3.35 0.67 17.59
N TYR A 73 3.57 1.97 17.41
CA TYR A 73 2.73 2.78 16.51
C TYR A 73 2.72 2.27 15.06
N LEU A 74 3.80 1.64 14.59
CA LEU A 74 3.91 0.97 13.28
C LEU A 74 3.14 -0.34 13.18
N GLY A 75 2.55 -0.82 14.27
CA GLY A 75 1.91 -2.12 14.30
C GLY A 75 2.89 -3.28 14.42
N THR A 76 4.12 -3.01 14.86
CA THR A 76 5.18 -4.01 15.04
C THR A 76 5.12 -4.54 16.47
N PRO A 77 5.04 -5.86 16.68
CA PRO A 77 4.96 -6.43 18.00
C PRO A 77 6.27 -6.24 18.76
N HIS A 78 6.21 -5.56 19.91
CA HIS A 78 7.36 -5.32 20.77
C HIS A 78 7.24 -5.96 22.16
N ARG A 79 6.06 -6.51 22.50
CA ARG A 79 5.81 -7.16 23.79
C ARG A 79 4.69 -8.19 23.66
N LEU A 80 4.76 -9.24 24.46
CA LEU A 80 3.71 -10.24 24.65
C LEU A 80 3.29 -10.26 26.11
N THR A 81 1.98 -10.28 26.34
CA THR A 81 1.40 -10.51 27.67
C THR A 81 0.61 -11.81 27.69
N ASP A 82 0.61 -12.53 28.81
CA ASP A 82 -0.21 -13.73 28.97
C ASP A 82 -1.68 -13.41 29.32
N SER A 83 -2.46 -14.42 29.70
CA SER A 83 -3.87 -14.27 30.09
C SER A 83 -4.09 -13.53 31.41
N LEU A 84 -3.05 -13.39 32.25
CA LEU A 84 -3.09 -12.62 33.49
C LEU A 84 -2.64 -11.17 33.29
N GLY A 85 -2.09 -10.85 32.11
CA GLY A 85 -1.55 -9.54 31.77
C GLY A 85 -0.06 -9.40 32.07
N ASP A 86 0.60 -10.46 32.50
CA ASP A 86 2.04 -10.45 32.81
C ASP A 86 2.87 -10.43 31.54
N THR A 87 3.99 -9.70 31.55
CA THR A 87 4.85 -9.53 30.37
C THR A 87 5.79 -10.72 30.21
N VAL A 88 5.47 -11.62 29.29
CA VAL A 88 6.29 -12.83 29.08
C VAL A 88 7.45 -12.60 28.12
N TYR A 89 7.37 -11.59 27.25
CA TYR A 89 8.40 -11.22 26.28
C TYR A 89 8.32 -9.73 25.97
N GLU A 90 9.47 -9.09 25.79
CA GLU A 90 9.63 -7.70 25.37
C GLU A 90 10.89 -7.54 24.54
N CYS A 91 10.86 -6.63 23.55
CA CYS A 91 12.03 -6.26 22.77
C CYS A 91 12.00 -4.79 22.34
N GLU A 92 13.18 -4.24 22.07
CA GLU A 92 13.36 -2.94 21.45
C GLU A 92 13.92 -3.10 20.03
N TYR A 93 13.52 -2.20 19.14
CA TYR A 93 13.94 -2.23 17.74
C TYR A 93 14.76 -0.98 17.38
N SER A 94 15.75 -1.17 16.52
CA SER A 94 16.33 -0.09 15.74
C SER A 94 15.28 0.49 14.77
N ALA A 95 15.57 1.65 14.17
CA ALA A 95 14.68 2.25 13.17
C ALA A 95 14.40 1.33 11.96
N TYR A 96 15.32 0.40 11.66
CA TYR A 96 15.21 -0.56 10.56
C TYR A 96 14.78 -1.96 11.01
N GLY A 97 14.32 -2.11 12.26
CA GLY A 97 13.68 -3.35 12.72
C GLY A 97 14.64 -4.44 13.19
N GLU A 98 15.90 -4.11 13.44
CA GLU A 98 16.83 -4.99 14.15
C GLU A 98 16.49 -4.97 15.65
N ILE A 99 16.45 -6.13 16.30
CA ILE A 99 16.23 -6.20 17.74
C ILE A 99 17.54 -5.80 18.45
N THR A 100 17.52 -4.68 19.18
CA THR A 100 18.69 -4.16 19.90
C THR A 100 18.72 -4.61 21.36
N TYR A 101 17.56 -4.96 21.90
CA TYR A 101 17.39 -5.46 23.25
C TYR A 101 16.22 -6.43 23.28
N GLU A 102 16.33 -7.53 24.03
CA GLU A 102 15.21 -8.42 24.30
C GLU A 102 15.25 -8.93 25.73
N HIS A 103 14.07 -9.20 26.29
CA HIS A 103 13.88 -9.63 27.66
C HIS A 103 12.60 -10.48 27.80
N TRP A 104 12.57 -11.42 28.75
CA TRP A 104 11.42 -12.34 28.92
C TRP A 104 11.14 -12.66 30.41
N PRO A 105 10.72 -11.65 31.20
CA PRO A 105 10.80 -11.71 32.66
C PRO A 105 9.86 -12.74 33.31
N GLN A 106 8.67 -12.95 32.75
CA GLN A 106 7.69 -13.93 33.23
C GLN A 106 7.59 -15.18 32.34
N ALA A 107 8.66 -15.53 31.62
CA ALA A 107 8.65 -16.72 30.78
C ALA A 107 8.61 -18.01 31.62
N GLU A 108 7.66 -18.88 31.30
CA GLU A 108 7.53 -20.19 31.95
C GLU A 108 8.79 -21.04 31.74
N ASN A 109 9.30 -21.64 32.82
CA ASN A 109 10.52 -22.44 32.83
C ASN A 109 11.76 -21.74 32.23
N ASN A 110 11.77 -20.40 32.21
CA ASN A 110 12.81 -19.59 31.56
C ASN A 110 13.02 -19.93 30.07
N ILE A 111 11.95 -20.40 29.40
CA ILE A 111 11.96 -20.68 27.96
C ILE A 111 11.45 -19.45 27.22
N LYS A 112 12.29 -18.87 26.36
CA LYS A 112 11.95 -17.71 25.53
C LYS A 112 10.63 -17.93 24.78
N PRO A 113 9.61 -17.08 24.98
CA PRO A 113 8.42 -17.11 24.15
C PRO A 113 8.76 -16.79 22.71
N VAL A 114 8.24 -17.58 21.79
CA VAL A 114 8.51 -17.40 20.37
C VAL A 114 7.65 -16.25 19.83
N ASN A 115 8.31 -15.24 19.27
CA ASN A 115 7.69 -14.16 18.52
C ASN A 115 8.41 -13.98 17.19
N PRO A 116 7.92 -14.58 16.09
CA PRO A 116 8.58 -14.46 14.79
C PRO A 116 8.03 -13.31 13.95
N LEU A 117 6.94 -12.66 14.36
CA LEU A 117 6.38 -11.53 13.61
C LEU A 117 7.28 -10.30 13.78
N ARG A 118 7.48 -9.54 12.69
CA ARG A 118 8.34 -8.35 12.64
C ARG A 118 7.52 -7.16 12.14
N PHE A 119 8.09 -6.26 11.34
CA PHE A 119 7.30 -5.23 10.66
C PHE A 119 6.10 -5.85 9.95
N GLN A 120 5.05 -5.06 9.72
CA GLN A 120 3.84 -5.54 9.05
C GLN A 120 4.20 -6.32 7.77
N GLY A 121 3.68 -7.55 7.64
CA GLY A 121 3.98 -8.45 6.52
C GLY A 121 5.21 -9.35 6.69
N GLN A 122 6.08 -9.06 7.66
CA GLN A 122 7.36 -9.73 7.84
C GLN A 122 7.30 -10.86 8.87
N TYR A 123 8.00 -11.95 8.54
CA TYR A 123 8.24 -13.12 9.37
C TYR A 123 9.74 -13.34 9.53
N PHE A 124 10.21 -13.50 10.75
CA PHE A 124 11.61 -13.79 11.06
C PHE A 124 11.96 -15.24 10.75
N ASP A 125 12.86 -15.41 9.78
CA ASP A 125 13.48 -16.66 9.42
C ASP A 125 14.74 -16.84 10.28
N GLU A 126 14.64 -17.65 11.33
CA GLU A 126 15.72 -17.85 12.32
C GLU A 126 16.99 -18.41 11.67
N GLU A 127 16.83 -19.24 10.64
CA GLU A 127 17.95 -19.96 10.03
C GLU A 127 18.81 -19.08 9.15
N THR A 128 18.24 -18.02 8.58
CA THR A 128 18.97 -17.02 7.80
C THR A 128 19.23 -15.74 8.60
N GLY A 129 18.53 -15.52 9.71
CA GLY A 129 18.49 -14.24 10.42
C GLY A 129 17.81 -13.11 9.62
N LEU A 130 17.08 -13.45 8.56
CA LEU A 130 16.44 -12.48 7.66
C LEU A 130 14.94 -12.46 7.91
N HIS A 131 14.28 -11.41 7.43
CA HIS A 131 12.84 -11.28 7.51
C HIS A 131 12.22 -11.63 6.15
N TYR A 132 11.51 -12.76 6.08
CA TYR A 132 10.68 -13.09 4.93
C TYR A 132 9.50 -12.13 4.85
N ASN A 133 9.37 -11.42 3.73
CA ASN A 133 8.33 -10.43 3.49
C ASN A 133 7.59 -10.74 2.18
N ILE A 134 6.97 -11.92 2.12
CA ILE A 134 6.13 -12.45 1.03
C ILE A 134 6.85 -12.54 -0.32
N ASN A 135 7.12 -11.40 -0.95
CA ASN A 135 7.79 -11.29 -2.24
C ASN A 135 9.32 -11.15 -2.14
N ARG A 136 9.83 -10.71 -0.98
CA ARG A 136 11.26 -10.43 -0.80
C ARG A 136 11.77 -10.84 0.58
N TYR A 137 13.07 -11.07 0.70
CA TYR A 137 13.76 -11.17 1.98
C TYR A 137 14.37 -9.81 2.35
N TYR A 138 14.11 -9.37 3.58
CA TYR A 138 14.58 -8.13 4.16
C TYR A 138 15.67 -8.41 5.19
N ASP A 139 16.74 -7.62 5.13
CA ASP A 139 17.82 -7.65 6.11
C ASP A 139 17.70 -6.43 7.03
N PRO A 140 17.35 -6.62 8.33
CA PRO A 140 17.22 -5.52 9.27
C PRO A 140 18.56 -4.86 9.62
N PHE A 141 19.69 -5.57 9.49
CA PHE A 141 21.01 -5.03 9.79
C PHE A 141 21.45 -4.00 8.75
N THR A 142 21.23 -4.30 7.46
CA THR A 142 21.52 -3.35 6.37
C THR A 142 20.35 -2.42 6.02
N GLY A 143 19.16 -2.67 6.57
CA GLY A 143 17.96 -1.86 6.39
C GLY A 143 17.36 -1.91 4.99
N ARG A 144 17.49 -3.04 4.28
CA ARG A 144 17.13 -3.17 2.85
C ARG A 144 16.74 -4.59 2.47
N TYR A 145 16.09 -4.73 1.31
CA TYR A 145 15.88 -6.04 0.70
C TYR A 145 17.19 -6.60 0.15
N ILE A 146 17.33 -7.93 0.16
CA ILE A 146 18.50 -8.63 -0.40
C ILE A 146 18.30 -9.04 -1.87
N THR A 147 17.10 -8.82 -2.41
CA THR A 147 16.73 -9.12 -3.80
C THR A 147 16.12 -7.88 -4.45
N GLN A 148 16.26 -7.77 -5.78
CA GLN A 148 15.68 -6.66 -6.54
C GLN A 148 14.16 -6.72 -6.51
N ASP A 149 13.51 -5.54 -6.51
CA ASP A 149 12.07 -5.41 -6.61
C ASP A 149 11.51 -6.11 -7.86
N PRO A 150 10.58 -7.07 -7.71
CA PRO A 150 9.91 -7.73 -8.83
C PRO A 150 9.16 -6.75 -9.75
N LEU A 151 8.77 -5.57 -9.25
CA LEU A 151 8.14 -4.52 -10.04
C LEU A 151 9.14 -3.71 -10.87
N GLY A 152 10.45 -3.95 -10.69
CA GLY A 152 11.51 -3.20 -11.36
C GLY A 152 11.41 -1.71 -11.05
N ILE A 153 11.45 -0.88 -12.10
CA ILE A 153 11.39 0.59 -11.94
C ILE A 153 10.07 1.10 -11.36
N LEU A 154 8.99 0.31 -11.43
CA LEU A 154 7.70 0.68 -10.84
C LEU A 154 7.73 0.64 -9.29
N GLY A 155 8.64 -0.13 -8.69
CA GLY A 155 8.89 -0.14 -7.25
C GLY A 155 9.76 1.04 -6.77
N GLY A 156 10.33 1.80 -7.71
CA GLY A 156 11.21 2.94 -7.45
C GLY A 156 12.57 2.80 -8.14
N LEU A 157 13.38 3.87 -8.07
CA LEU A 157 14.72 3.89 -8.68
C LEU A 157 15.73 3.00 -7.94
N ASN A 158 15.50 2.74 -6.65
CA ASN A 158 16.34 1.86 -5.85
C ASN A 158 15.60 0.53 -5.62
N SER A 159 15.96 -0.48 -6.40
CA SER A 159 15.32 -1.81 -6.38
C SER A 159 15.45 -2.58 -5.07
N TYR A 160 16.29 -2.13 -4.13
CA TYR A 160 16.51 -2.81 -2.84
C TYR A 160 15.91 -2.05 -1.66
N GLN A 161 15.29 -0.89 -1.91
CA GLN A 161 14.85 0.02 -0.85
C GLN A 161 13.67 -0.55 -0.06
N TYR A 162 13.78 -0.53 1.27
CA TYR A 162 12.64 -0.75 2.15
C TYR A 162 11.94 0.57 2.46
N ALA A 163 10.60 0.60 2.36
CA ALA A 163 9.76 1.69 2.85
C ALA A 163 10.18 3.10 2.38
N GLY A 164 10.80 3.23 1.20
CA GLY A 164 11.30 4.53 0.73
C GLY A 164 12.43 5.13 1.57
N SER A 165 13.19 4.31 2.30
CA SER A 165 14.19 4.73 3.30
C SER A 165 13.61 5.53 4.47
N ASP A 166 12.31 5.39 4.72
CA ASP A 166 11.61 6.00 5.85
C ASP A 166 10.77 4.94 6.59
N PRO A 167 11.41 3.96 7.25
CA PRO A 167 10.74 2.87 7.97
C PRO A 167 10.01 3.34 9.23
N ILE A 168 10.20 4.60 9.64
CA ILE A 168 9.54 5.22 10.79
C ILE A 168 8.11 5.59 10.41
N ASN A 169 7.86 6.06 9.19
CA ASN A 169 6.53 6.52 8.78
C ASN A 169 5.80 5.54 7.86
N TRP A 170 6.52 4.61 7.25
CA TRP A 170 6.02 3.73 6.20
C TRP A 170 6.29 2.26 6.48
N VAL A 171 5.38 1.41 6.01
CA VAL A 171 5.54 -0.04 6.02
C VAL A 171 5.41 -0.58 4.59
N ASP A 172 5.98 -1.75 4.31
CA ASP A 172 5.78 -2.47 3.04
C ASP A 172 5.27 -3.90 3.32
N PRO A 173 3.95 -4.07 3.57
CA PRO A 173 3.38 -5.33 4.02
C PRO A 173 3.44 -6.47 3.03
N LEU A 174 3.71 -6.18 1.75
CA LEU A 174 3.83 -7.19 0.70
C LEU A 174 5.27 -7.33 0.20
N GLY A 175 6.18 -6.45 0.60
CA GLY A 175 7.50 -6.39 0.01
C GLY A 175 7.47 -5.97 -1.44
N LEU A 176 6.65 -4.98 -1.81
CA LEU A 176 6.54 -4.42 -3.16
C LEU A 176 6.39 -2.90 -3.15
N ILE A 177 5.46 -2.36 -2.35
CA ILE A 177 5.12 -0.93 -2.36
C ILE A 177 4.86 -0.48 -0.93
N LYS A 178 5.51 0.63 -0.54
CA LYS A 178 5.28 1.26 0.76
C LYS A 178 3.87 1.82 0.86
N VAL A 179 3.26 1.67 2.03
CA VAL A 179 1.94 2.21 2.38
C VAL A 179 2.04 3.00 3.68
N GLU A 180 1.18 4.00 3.82
CA GLU A 180 1.05 4.74 5.08
C GLU A 180 0.60 3.75 6.15
N ASN A 181 1.21 3.85 7.32
CA ASN A 181 0.76 3.10 8.47
C ASN A 181 -0.49 3.78 9.07
N ASN A 182 -1.62 3.64 8.40
CA ASN A 182 -2.82 4.42 8.71
C ASN A 182 -3.55 4.00 9.98
N GLY A 183 -3.22 2.85 10.58
CA GLY A 183 -3.97 2.35 11.73
C GLY A 183 -5.45 2.15 11.40
N PHE A 184 -5.87 0.91 11.23
CA PHE A 184 -7.28 0.55 11.07
C PHE A 184 -8.05 1.06 9.83
N GLU A 185 -7.45 1.82 8.90
CA GLU A 185 -8.10 2.12 7.61
C GLU A 185 -7.15 1.90 6.43
N GLY A 186 -7.33 0.79 5.68
CA GLY A 186 -6.92 0.82 4.27
C GLY A 186 -6.58 -0.46 3.52
N ILE A 187 -6.55 -1.68 4.10
CA ILE A 187 -6.00 -2.83 3.34
C ILE A 187 -6.93 -4.06 3.20
N ALA A 188 -8.10 -4.12 3.82
CA ALA A 188 -9.10 -5.09 3.37
C ALA A 188 -10.54 -4.59 3.46
N GLY A 189 -11.35 -5.10 2.54
CA GLY A 189 -12.78 -4.83 2.50
C GLY A 189 -13.28 -3.73 1.56
N LYS A 190 -12.73 -3.54 0.35
CA LYS A 190 -13.55 -2.96 -0.75
C LYS A 190 -14.23 -4.06 -1.56
N GLU A 191 -15.12 -4.82 -0.88
CA GLU A 191 -16.27 -5.37 -1.57
C GLU A 191 -17.23 -4.22 -1.92
N LYS A 192 -17.80 -4.33 -3.12
CA LYS A 192 -18.61 -3.31 -3.79
C LYS A 192 -19.83 -2.90 -2.97
N THR A 193 -19.88 -1.67 -2.49
CA THR A 193 -21.15 -0.95 -2.26
C THR A 193 -21.01 0.54 -2.59
N ASN A 194 -21.64 0.91 -3.71
CA ASN A 194 -22.15 2.24 -4.10
C ASN A 194 -21.44 3.52 -3.63
N THR A 195 -20.70 4.09 -4.58
CA THR A 195 -20.85 5.47 -5.05
C THR A 195 -20.87 6.59 -4.00
N THR A 196 -19.68 6.95 -3.53
CA THR A 196 -19.36 8.35 -3.19
C THR A 196 -18.05 8.74 -3.87
N ILE A 197 -18.10 9.90 -4.52
CA ILE A 197 -17.18 10.41 -5.57
C ILE A 197 -15.76 10.69 -5.04
N ASN A 198 -15.47 10.40 -3.77
CA ASN A 198 -14.23 10.79 -3.10
C ASN A 198 -13.29 9.63 -2.73
N ASP A 199 -13.70 8.36 -2.90
CA ASP A 199 -12.99 7.24 -2.26
C ASP A 199 -12.33 6.26 -3.25
N THR A 200 -12.03 6.72 -4.46
CA THR A 200 -11.25 5.95 -5.44
C THR A 200 -10.35 6.86 -6.28
N ALA A 201 -9.22 7.27 -5.70
CA ALA A 201 -8.06 7.70 -6.48
C ALA A 201 -6.79 7.23 -5.77
N GLY A 202 -6.00 6.39 -6.42
CA GLY A 202 -4.59 6.31 -6.05
C GLY A 202 -3.94 7.64 -6.37
N SER A 203 -3.08 8.13 -5.49
CA SER A 203 -2.16 9.22 -5.81
C SER A 203 -1.08 8.68 -6.76
N ILE A 204 -0.85 9.34 -7.88
CA ILE A 204 0.48 9.31 -8.50
C ILE A 204 1.29 10.35 -7.72
N ARG A 205 2.19 9.87 -6.85
CA ARG A 205 3.21 10.71 -6.24
C ARG A 205 4.26 11.08 -7.30
N ASP A 206 4.84 12.27 -7.19
CA ASP A 206 5.97 12.74 -8.00
C ASP A 206 5.75 13.01 -9.51
N VAL A 207 4.53 13.32 -9.97
CA VAL A 207 4.37 13.92 -11.33
C VAL A 207 4.81 15.37 -11.39
N ASN A 208 4.98 16.04 -10.25
CA ASN A 208 5.67 17.33 -10.15
C ASN A 208 6.36 17.49 -8.79
N PRO A 209 7.53 16.87 -8.57
CA PRO A 209 8.28 17.04 -7.33
C PRO A 209 8.79 18.49 -7.28
N GLY A 210 8.25 19.28 -6.34
CA GLY A 210 8.67 20.67 -6.12
C GLY A 210 7.54 21.70 -5.89
N TYR A 211 6.29 21.29 -5.73
CA TYR A 211 5.27 22.19 -5.19
C TYR A 211 5.37 22.29 -3.66
N PRO A 212 5.31 23.50 -3.03
CA PRO A 212 5.31 24.83 -3.61
C PRO A 212 6.70 25.51 -3.46
N THR A 213 7.44 25.73 -4.55
CA THR A 213 8.55 26.71 -4.55
C THR A 213 8.23 27.90 -5.46
N GLU A 214 8.67 29.08 -5.03
CA GLU A 214 8.48 30.35 -5.73
C GLU A 214 9.07 30.27 -7.15
N GLY A 215 8.26 30.61 -8.17
CA GLY A 215 8.65 30.58 -9.59
C GLY A 215 8.08 29.42 -10.41
N ARG A 216 7.53 28.35 -9.81
CA ARG A 216 6.82 27.28 -10.52
C ARG A 216 5.30 27.52 -10.47
N THR A 217 4.76 28.16 -11.51
CA THR A 217 3.35 28.51 -11.57
C THR A 217 2.53 27.43 -12.30
N HIS A 218 1.42 27.02 -11.67
CA HIS A 218 0.07 26.82 -12.23
C HIS A 218 -0.15 26.07 -13.57
N ASN A 219 0.81 25.35 -14.13
CA ASN A 219 0.60 24.70 -15.43
C ASN A 219 -0.04 23.32 -15.31
N CYS A 220 -1.33 23.29 -14.97
CA CYS A 220 -2.16 22.09 -14.96
C CYS A 220 -2.12 21.35 -16.32
N VAL A 221 -1.95 22.08 -17.44
CA VAL A 221 -1.80 21.51 -18.79
C VAL A 221 -0.57 20.61 -18.91
N ASN A 222 0.59 21.03 -18.39
CA ASN A 222 1.78 20.18 -18.38
C ASN A 222 1.64 18.96 -17.46
N CYS A 223 0.97 19.15 -16.32
CA CYS A 223 0.74 18.06 -15.36
C CYS A 223 -0.16 16.97 -15.98
N VAL A 224 -1.20 17.34 -16.73
CA VAL A 224 -2.07 16.34 -17.36
C VAL A 224 -1.40 15.59 -18.51
N ILE A 225 -0.49 16.24 -19.24
CA ILE A 225 0.29 15.57 -20.30
C ILE A 225 1.24 14.55 -19.69
N ALA A 226 2.00 14.95 -18.68
CA ALA A 226 2.94 14.07 -17.98
C ALA A 226 2.21 12.89 -17.29
N THR A 227 1.06 13.17 -16.67
CA THR A 227 0.24 12.13 -16.02
C THR A 227 -0.33 11.17 -17.06
N ASP A 228 -0.90 11.64 -18.16
CA ASP A 228 -1.47 10.77 -19.19
C ASP A 228 -0.40 9.91 -19.89
N ALA A 229 0.79 10.47 -20.16
CA ALA A 229 1.93 9.71 -20.68
C ALA A 229 2.29 8.56 -19.73
N THR A 230 2.40 8.87 -18.43
CA THR A 230 2.66 7.88 -17.37
C THR A 230 1.57 6.81 -17.31
N LEU A 231 0.29 7.19 -17.35
CA LEU A 231 -0.84 6.26 -17.37
C LEU A 231 -0.88 5.42 -18.65
N GLY A 232 -0.29 5.91 -19.75
CA GLY A 232 -0.11 5.19 -21.00
C GLY A 232 1.11 4.27 -21.03
N GLY A 233 1.91 4.21 -19.95
CA GLY A 233 3.14 3.41 -19.87
C GLY A 233 4.37 4.07 -20.49
N ASN A 234 4.28 5.36 -20.84
CA ASN A 234 5.41 6.15 -21.35
C ASN A 234 6.06 6.95 -20.22
N PRO A 235 7.35 7.33 -20.33
CA PRO A 235 7.97 8.25 -19.37
C PRO A 235 7.20 9.56 -19.23
N ALA A 236 7.12 10.11 -18.02
CA ALA A 236 6.53 11.42 -17.77
C ALA A 236 7.25 12.48 -18.60
N SER A 237 6.55 13.05 -19.58
CA SER A 237 7.07 14.08 -20.47
C SER A 237 6.05 15.20 -20.56
N ALA A 238 6.52 16.46 -20.47
CA ALA A 238 5.69 17.64 -20.56
C ALA A 238 6.18 18.52 -21.72
N LEU A 239 5.29 19.35 -22.26
CA LEU A 239 5.68 20.33 -23.27
C LEU A 239 6.52 21.46 -22.64
N PRO A 240 7.52 22.01 -23.34
CA PRO A 240 8.33 23.12 -22.86
C PRO A 240 7.53 24.44 -22.91
N ILE A 241 6.49 24.54 -22.10
CA ILE A 241 5.57 25.68 -22.02
C ILE A 241 6.02 26.60 -20.88
N ASN A 242 6.66 27.71 -21.23
CA ASN A 242 7.08 28.75 -20.30
C ASN A 242 6.09 29.93 -20.31
N SER A 243 4.87 29.71 -19.80
CA SER A 243 3.82 30.74 -19.70
C SER A 243 3.47 31.01 -18.25
N LYS A 244 3.44 32.29 -17.87
CA LYS A 244 2.92 32.78 -16.57
C LYS A 244 1.43 33.17 -16.63
N ASN A 245 0.84 33.24 -17.84
CA ASN A 245 -0.51 33.78 -18.11
C ASN A 245 -1.49 32.69 -18.56
N GLY A 246 -1.59 31.60 -17.79
CA GLY A 246 -2.42 30.44 -18.16
C GLY A 246 -1.99 29.77 -19.47
N VAL A 247 -2.58 28.61 -19.76
CA VAL A 247 -2.32 27.87 -21.00
C VAL A 247 -3.67 27.51 -21.62
N PRO A 248 -3.93 27.83 -22.90
CA PRO A 248 -5.18 27.49 -23.54
C PRO A 248 -5.32 25.97 -23.72
N ILE A 249 -6.53 25.45 -23.48
CA ILE A 249 -6.82 24.01 -23.60
C ILE A 249 -6.65 23.46 -25.02
N SER A 250 -6.61 24.32 -26.05
CA SER A 250 -6.33 23.95 -27.44
C SER A 250 -4.94 23.33 -27.62
N VAL A 251 -4.01 23.58 -26.70
CA VAL A 251 -2.71 22.90 -26.67
C VAL A 251 -2.89 21.39 -26.45
N LEU A 252 -3.80 21.00 -25.56
CA LEU A 252 -4.11 19.58 -25.31
C LEU A 252 -4.84 18.97 -26.52
N GLU A 253 -5.76 19.71 -27.13
CA GLU A 253 -6.44 19.24 -28.34
C GLU A 253 -5.45 18.95 -29.48
N LYS A 254 -4.44 19.82 -29.63
CA LYS A 254 -3.35 19.61 -30.59
C LYS A 254 -2.45 18.43 -30.20
N GLN A 255 -2.16 18.26 -28.92
CA GLN A 255 -1.30 17.17 -28.42
C GLN A 255 -1.92 15.78 -28.62
N TYR A 256 -3.23 15.65 -28.38
CA TYR A 256 -3.94 14.36 -28.44
C TYR A 256 -4.71 14.12 -29.74
N GLY A 257 -4.79 15.13 -30.62
CA GLY A 257 -5.49 15.01 -31.90
C GLY A 257 -7.01 14.91 -31.79
N THR A 258 -7.57 15.14 -30.60
CA THR A 258 -9.01 15.09 -30.29
C THR A 258 -9.47 16.44 -29.72
N LYS A 259 -10.77 16.75 -29.82
CA LYS A 259 -11.33 18.01 -29.29
C LYS A 259 -12.06 17.80 -27.98
N PHE A 260 -12.05 18.81 -27.12
CA PHE A 260 -12.87 18.83 -25.91
C PHE A 260 -14.36 18.93 -26.27
N GLN A 261 -15.16 18.04 -25.70
CA GLN A 261 -16.61 18.07 -25.80
C GLN A 261 -17.20 18.62 -24.50
N ASN A 262 -18.26 19.44 -24.61
CA ASN A 262 -19.00 19.88 -23.43
C ASN A 262 -19.74 18.68 -22.83
N ILE A 263 -19.65 18.49 -21.51
CA ILE A 263 -20.34 17.41 -20.82
C ILE A 263 -21.15 17.95 -19.64
N ASN A 264 -22.37 17.44 -19.50
CA ASN A 264 -23.32 17.78 -18.45
C ASN A 264 -22.99 17.04 -17.14
N GLY A 265 -21.88 17.42 -16.51
CA GLY A 265 -21.50 16.92 -15.19
C GLY A 265 -20.65 15.65 -15.20
N PRO A 266 -20.10 15.26 -14.03
CA PRO A 266 -19.12 14.19 -13.91
C PRO A 266 -19.69 12.79 -14.19
N ASN A 267 -20.98 12.56 -13.95
CA ASN A 267 -21.61 11.25 -14.14
C ASN A 267 -21.56 10.80 -15.61
N ASN A 268 -21.75 11.72 -16.55
CA ASN A 268 -21.65 11.42 -17.98
C ASN A 268 -20.20 11.10 -18.40
N ILE A 269 -19.20 11.68 -17.73
CA ILE A 269 -17.79 11.32 -17.94
C ILE A 269 -17.54 9.89 -17.44
N ILE A 270 -18.06 9.56 -16.25
CA ILE A 270 -17.97 8.21 -15.67
C ILE A 270 -18.60 7.18 -16.60
N GLU A 271 -19.79 7.45 -17.11
CA GLU A 271 -20.48 6.56 -18.05
C GLU A 271 -19.66 6.32 -19.33
N GLN A 272 -19.15 7.38 -19.95
CA GLN A 272 -18.30 7.25 -21.14
C GLN A 272 -17.02 6.46 -20.86
N MET A 273 -16.38 6.71 -19.73
CA MET A 273 -15.16 6.00 -19.33
C MET A 273 -15.44 4.53 -18.98
N THR A 274 -16.59 4.22 -18.38
CA THR A 274 -17.02 2.85 -18.08
C THR A 274 -17.28 2.09 -19.38
N ASN A 275 -18.01 2.70 -20.33
CA ASN A 275 -18.31 2.09 -21.63
C ASN A 275 -17.04 1.86 -22.47
N ALA A 276 -16.03 2.73 -22.35
CA ALA A 276 -14.75 2.58 -23.03
C ALA A 276 -13.89 1.43 -22.45
N GLY A 277 -14.24 0.87 -21.28
CA GLY A 277 -13.56 -0.29 -20.72
C GLY A 277 -12.24 0.00 -20.02
N SER A 278 -11.60 -1.05 -19.51
CA SER A 278 -10.38 -0.92 -18.70
C SER A 278 -9.19 -0.45 -19.54
N GLY A 279 -8.39 0.47 -18.99
CA GLY A 279 -7.25 1.11 -19.68
C GLY A 279 -7.63 2.38 -20.44
N ALA A 280 -8.92 2.73 -20.48
CA ALA A 280 -9.41 3.96 -21.09
C ALA A 280 -8.91 5.18 -20.30
N ARG A 281 -8.41 6.23 -20.98
CA ARG A 281 -7.89 7.48 -20.41
C ARG A 281 -8.48 8.73 -21.07
N GLY A 282 -8.50 9.82 -20.33
CA GLY A 282 -8.92 11.11 -20.85
C GLY A 282 -8.49 12.27 -19.95
N ILE A 283 -8.82 13.47 -20.41
CA ILE A 283 -8.57 14.72 -19.70
C ILE A 283 -9.91 15.45 -19.53
N VAL A 284 -10.11 15.99 -18.34
CA VAL A 284 -11.27 16.80 -17.99
C VAL A 284 -10.81 18.23 -17.75
N PHE A 285 -11.55 19.18 -18.32
CA PHE A 285 -11.45 20.60 -18.00
C PHE A 285 -12.62 21.00 -17.12
N GLY A 286 -12.34 21.55 -15.93
CA GLY A 286 -13.31 22.15 -15.03
C GLY A 286 -13.23 23.67 -15.05
N SER A 287 -14.36 24.35 -15.25
CA SER A 287 -14.44 25.81 -15.15
C SER A 287 -15.04 26.23 -13.81
N TYR A 288 -14.40 27.19 -13.13
CA TYR A 288 -14.96 27.83 -11.92
C TYR A 288 -16.04 28.88 -12.22
N GLY A 289 -16.17 29.28 -13.49
CA GLY A 289 -17.14 30.27 -13.96
C GLY A 289 -16.51 31.33 -14.88
N PRO A 290 -17.33 32.28 -15.37
CA PRO A 290 -16.86 33.35 -16.24
C PRO A 290 -15.74 34.18 -15.61
N GLY A 291 -14.68 34.47 -16.38
CA GLY A 291 -13.57 35.32 -15.94
C GLY A 291 -12.54 34.66 -15.02
N GLN A 292 -12.69 33.36 -14.69
CA GLN A 292 -11.74 32.62 -13.85
C GLN A 292 -10.94 31.59 -14.65
N PRO A 293 -9.63 31.41 -14.36
CA PRO A 293 -8.83 30.38 -15.01
C PRO A 293 -9.32 29.00 -14.60
N GLY A 294 -9.68 28.16 -15.58
CA GLY A 294 -10.12 26.78 -15.31
C GLY A 294 -8.97 25.85 -14.92
N HIS A 295 -9.31 24.61 -14.57
CA HIS A 295 -8.35 23.57 -14.19
C HIS A 295 -8.49 22.34 -15.11
N VAL A 296 -7.38 21.64 -15.36
CA VAL A 296 -7.40 20.36 -16.06
C VAL A 296 -6.82 19.25 -15.19
N PHE A 297 -7.42 18.06 -15.29
CA PHE A 297 -7.02 16.86 -14.56
C PHE A 297 -7.32 15.62 -15.40
N ASN A 298 -6.69 14.49 -15.08
CA ASN A 298 -6.86 13.26 -15.84
C ASN A 298 -8.03 12.43 -15.31
N VAL A 299 -8.58 11.57 -16.17
CA VAL A 299 -9.51 10.52 -15.79
C VAL A 299 -9.07 9.20 -16.42
N VAL A 300 -9.14 8.11 -15.67
CA VAL A 300 -8.76 6.77 -16.13
C VAL A 300 -9.75 5.72 -15.65
N ASN A 301 -10.08 4.77 -16.53
CA ASN A 301 -10.76 3.54 -16.16
C ASN A 301 -9.70 2.48 -15.85
N GLN A 302 -9.52 2.17 -14.57
CA GLN A 302 -8.52 1.21 -14.13
C GLN A 302 -9.22 -0.01 -13.55
N ARG A 303 -9.40 -1.03 -14.41
CA ARG A 303 -10.07 -2.30 -14.10
C ARG A 303 -11.55 -2.14 -13.70
N GLY A 304 -12.28 -1.27 -14.41
CA GLY A 304 -13.70 -0.99 -14.17
C GLY A 304 -13.96 0.09 -13.12
N ILE A 305 -12.91 0.72 -12.58
CA ILE A 305 -13.00 1.80 -11.60
C ILE A 305 -12.57 3.10 -12.28
N ILE A 306 -13.46 4.11 -12.29
CA ILE A 306 -13.16 5.42 -12.86
C ILE A 306 -12.50 6.29 -11.79
N ARG A 307 -11.30 6.79 -12.09
CA ARG A 307 -10.51 7.63 -11.18
C ARG A 307 -10.23 8.98 -11.83
N PHE A 308 -10.45 10.06 -11.09
CA PHE A 308 -10.07 11.42 -11.49
C PHE A 308 -8.80 11.83 -10.73
N LEU A 309 -7.75 12.17 -11.46
CA LEU A 309 -6.40 12.36 -10.95
C LEU A 309 -5.93 13.78 -11.22
N ASP A 310 -5.67 14.54 -10.16
CA ASP A 310 -5.07 15.86 -10.26
C ASP A 310 -3.54 15.75 -10.21
N GLY A 311 -2.91 15.73 -11.38
CA GLY A 311 -1.46 15.68 -11.49
C GLY A 311 -0.72 16.90 -10.93
N GLN A 312 -1.41 18.04 -10.70
CA GLN A 312 -0.78 19.21 -10.08
C GLN A 312 -0.62 19.03 -8.57
N THR A 313 -1.61 18.44 -7.91
CA THR A 313 -1.62 18.24 -6.45
C THR A 313 -1.21 16.83 -6.03
N GLY A 314 -1.17 15.89 -6.98
CA GLY A 314 -0.96 14.47 -6.72
C GLY A 314 -2.16 13.80 -6.02
N LYS A 315 -3.33 14.45 -5.96
CA LYS A 315 -4.52 13.97 -5.24
C LYS A 315 -5.67 13.64 -6.20
N ALA A 316 -6.78 13.15 -5.64
CA ALA A 316 -8.05 13.08 -6.35
C ALA A 316 -8.50 14.48 -6.79
N ALA A 317 -9.03 14.60 -8.01
CA ALA A 317 -9.61 15.87 -8.44
C ALA A 317 -10.96 16.11 -7.74
N ASP A 318 -11.09 17.23 -7.04
CA ASP A 318 -12.32 17.61 -6.36
C ASP A 318 -13.30 18.27 -7.34
N MET A 319 -14.28 17.48 -7.78
CA MET A 319 -15.23 17.90 -8.82
C MET A 319 -16.28 18.90 -8.30
N SER A 320 -16.47 19.02 -6.98
CA SER A 320 -17.48 19.90 -6.38
C SER A 320 -17.20 21.39 -6.61
N LYS A 321 -15.96 21.73 -6.94
CA LYS A 321 -15.49 23.12 -7.11
C LYS A 321 -15.83 23.71 -8.47
N PHE A 322 -16.24 22.91 -9.46
CA PHE A 322 -16.41 23.36 -10.84
C PHE A 322 -17.89 23.53 -11.23
N LYS A 323 -18.18 24.56 -12.02
CA LYS A 323 -19.53 24.89 -12.52
C LYS A 323 -19.87 24.23 -13.86
N SER A 324 -18.86 23.94 -14.67
CA SER A 324 -19.04 23.26 -15.96
C SER A 324 -17.82 22.43 -16.34
N PHE A 325 -18.04 21.41 -17.17
CA PHE A 325 -17.03 20.44 -17.54
C PHE A 325 -16.91 20.29 -19.05
N LYS A 326 -15.68 20.06 -19.50
CA LYS A 326 -15.40 19.53 -20.83
C LYS A 326 -14.54 18.28 -20.72
N PHE A 327 -14.69 17.35 -21.65
CA PHE A 327 -13.99 16.08 -21.65
C PHE A 327 -13.33 15.78 -23.00
N LEU A 328 -12.15 15.18 -22.95
CA LEU A 328 -11.35 14.78 -24.09
C LEU A 328 -10.80 13.36 -23.85
N ARG A 329 -10.93 12.46 -24.83
CA ARG A 329 -10.33 11.11 -24.81
C ARG A 329 -8.89 11.15 -25.30
N THR A 330 -8.00 10.45 -24.61
CA THR A 330 -6.57 10.37 -24.96
C THR A 330 -6.16 9.03 -25.57
N ASN A 331 -7.03 8.02 -25.53
CA ASN A 331 -6.86 6.74 -26.25
C ASN A 331 -8.20 6.09 -26.63
#